data_AF-A0A2W2BDA2-F1
#
_entry.id   AF-A0A2W2BDA2-F1
#
_cell.length_a   1.000
_cell.length_b   1.000
_cell.length_c   1.000
_cell.angle_alpha   90.00
_cell.angle_beta   90.00
_cell.angle_gamma   90.00
#
_symmetry.space_group_name_H-M   'P 1'
#
loop_
_entity.id
_entity.type
_entity.pdbx_description
1 polymer ?
#
loop_
_entity_poly.entity_id
_entity_poly.type
_entity_poly.pdbx_seq_one_letter_code
_entity_poly.pdbx_strand_id
1 'polypeptide(L)'
;MDGSTAVEIACDESGSEGERLAGGNTDVFGYGSVLIDAAAAAACVAELRDRIRSPAVEYKANHLLRSKHRAALAWFLGPTGPIAGHAHVYLVDKPFLLVTRVVAEGAATLYRAGPRVFGPAAWTAFLTAANDLLRSSGRGPVPDDPAAAFAVAVAGLTAAAPADGPVAAVVDALRAGRAPGAVTSLDPLLPAFVRAVEHWSAPGRPVRVLHDEQRILTPRRLAALGTLDGRLAGVRFADSITEPRVQVADFLAGVARRIAEDALAGAPDPELVALLRPYVDPASIWADWATLRPAAESVGGPG
;
A
#
# COMPACT_ATOMS: atom_id res chain seq x y z
N MET A 1 13.96 17.10 31.88
CA MET A 1 14.70 16.57 30.72
C MET A 1 14.33 15.11 30.63
N ASP A 2 13.19 14.81 30.02
CA ASP A 2 12.73 13.42 29.92
C ASP A 2 13.46 12.74 28.76
N GLY A 3 14.24 11.72 29.12
CA GLY A 3 15.04 10.89 28.24
C GLY A 3 14.21 9.99 27.33
N SER A 4 13.36 10.59 26.51
CA SER A 4 12.66 9.94 25.42
C SER A 4 13.68 9.46 24.39
N THR A 5 14.13 8.21 24.49
CA THR A 5 14.92 7.57 23.43
C THR A 5 13.98 7.23 22.29
N ALA A 6 13.93 8.10 21.27
CA ALA A 6 13.15 7.81 20.08
C ALA A 6 13.53 6.43 19.52
N VAL A 7 12.54 5.67 19.06
CA VAL A 7 12.81 4.39 18.38
C VAL A 7 13.11 4.63 16.92
N GLU A 8 13.95 3.79 16.34
CA GLU A 8 14.35 3.93 14.94
C GLU A 8 13.78 2.77 14.13
N ILE A 9 12.98 3.09 13.11
CA ILE A 9 12.43 2.12 12.17
C ILE A 9 13.09 2.28 10.82
N ALA A 10 13.19 1.19 10.06
CA ALA A 10 13.55 1.22 8.65
C ALA A 10 12.31 1.00 7.78
N CYS A 11 12.20 1.74 6.68
CA CYS A 11 11.06 1.72 5.79
C CYS A 11 11.48 1.65 4.33
N ASP A 12 10.61 1.04 3.52
CA ASP A 12 10.67 1.07 2.06
C ASP A 12 9.26 0.86 1.46
N GLU A 13 9.10 1.20 0.19
CA GLU A 13 7.87 0.99 -0.57
C GLU A 13 8.06 0.09 -1.78
N SER A 14 6.97 -0.55 -2.20
CA SER A 14 6.90 -1.33 -3.41
C SER A 14 5.66 -0.95 -4.23
N GLY A 15 5.80 -0.96 -5.55
CA GLY A 15 4.70 -0.61 -6.46
C GLY A 15 4.37 0.89 -6.49
N SER A 16 5.30 1.77 -6.13
CA SER A 16 5.08 3.22 -6.26
C SER A 16 5.17 3.67 -7.72
N GLU A 17 4.13 4.34 -8.19
CA GLU A 17 4.04 4.96 -9.52
C GLU A 17 3.55 6.42 -9.42
N GLY A 18 3.78 7.02 -8.25
CA GLY A 18 3.27 8.33 -7.88
C GLY A 18 1.75 8.37 -7.92
N GLU A 19 1.20 9.31 -8.70
CA GLU A 19 -0.25 9.52 -8.81
C GLU A 19 -0.91 8.64 -9.88
N ARG A 20 -0.15 7.79 -10.57
CA ARG A 20 -0.68 6.82 -11.53
C ARG A 20 -1.18 5.59 -10.77
N LEU A 21 -2.48 5.56 -10.52
CA LEU A 21 -3.17 4.50 -9.78
C LEU A 21 -3.94 3.54 -10.71
N ALA A 22 -4.14 3.90 -11.99
CA ALA A 22 -4.72 3.05 -13.02
C ALA A 22 -3.79 2.94 -14.24
N GLY A 23 -3.77 1.77 -14.88
CA GLY A 23 -2.96 1.51 -16.08
C GLY A 23 -1.45 1.60 -15.82
N GLY A 24 -1.03 1.38 -14.57
CA GLY A 24 0.37 1.20 -14.19
C GLY A 24 0.82 -0.25 -14.34
N ASN A 25 2.05 -0.53 -13.90
CA ASN A 25 2.63 -1.87 -13.90
C ASN A 25 2.13 -2.73 -12.73
N THR A 26 1.61 -2.10 -11.67
CA THR A 26 1.20 -2.77 -10.42
C THR A 26 -0.13 -2.21 -9.95
N ASP A 27 -1.05 -3.09 -9.56
CA ASP A 27 -2.35 -2.70 -8.99
C ASP A 27 -2.28 -2.49 -7.47
N VAL A 28 -1.19 -2.92 -6.84
CA VAL A 28 -0.98 -2.80 -5.39
C VAL A 28 0.22 -1.93 -5.09
N PHE A 29 0.05 -1.04 -4.12
CA PHE A 29 1.15 -0.36 -3.43
C PHE A 29 1.31 -0.98 -2.03
N GLY A 30 2.55 -1.22 -1.62
CA GLY A 30 2.88 -1.71 -0.29
C GLY A 30 3.96 -0.86 0.36
N TYR A 31 3.79 -0.55 1.64
CA TYR A 31 4.75 0.19 2.44
C TYR A 31 5.17 -0.65 3.65
N GLY A 32 6.41 -1.11 3.66
CA GLY A 32 6.97 -1.95 4.70
C GLY A 32 7.72 -1.11 5.72
N SER A 33 7.56 -1.43 6.99
CA SER A 33 8.34 -0.83 8.09
C SER A 33 8.78 -1.90 9.08
N VAL A 34 10.01 -1.78 9.57
CA VAL A 34 10.59 -2.72 10.54
C VAL A 34 11.29 -2.01 11.69
N LEU A 35 11.11 -2.53 12.90
CA LEU A 35 11.81 -2.13 14.12
C LEU A 35 12.79 -3.26 14.50
N ILE A 36 13.94 -3.29 13.83
CA ILE A 36 14.98 -4.30 14.00
C ILE A 36 16.36 -3.62 14.06
N ASP A 37 17.27 -4.16 14.88
CA ASP A 37 18.64 -3.66 14.92
C ASP A 37 19.46 -4.09 13.69
N ALA A 38 20.60 -3.42 13.47
CA ALA A 38 21.43 -3.64 12.30
C ALA A 38 22.06 -5.05 12.24
N ALA A 39 22.39 -5.66 13.38
CA ALA A 39 23.00 -6.98 13.43
C ALA A 39 21.98 -8.07 13.09
N ALA A 40 20.78 -7.97 13.67
CA ALA A 40 19.68 -8.87 13.37
C ALA A 40 19.20 -8.72 11.91
N ALA A 41 19.15 -7.50 11.38
CA ALA A 41 18.86 -7.28 9.96
C ALA A 41 19.92 -7.89 9.04
N ALA A 42 21.21 -7.71 9.35
CA ALA A 42 22.30 -8.31 8.58
C ALA A 42 22.24 -9.85 8.60
N ALA A 43 21.95 -10.46 9.76
CA ALA A 43 21.76 -11.90 9.88
C ALA A 43 20.54 -12.40 9.07
N CYS A 44 19.42 -11.67 9.13
CA CYS A 44 18.23 -11.95 8.32
C CYS A 44 18.55 -11.95 6.81
N VAL A 45 19.24 -10.90 6.33
CA VAL A 45 19.65 -10.79 4.93
C VAL A 45 20.58 -11.93 4.52
N ALA A 46 21.56 -12.27 5.36
CA ALA A 46 22.50 -13.37 5.09
C ALA A 46 21.78 -14.72 4.97
N GLU A 47 20.85 -15.01 5.89
CA GLU A 47 20.04 -16.23 5.89
C GLU A 47 19.10 -16.29 4.68
N LEU A 48 18.46 -15.18 4.29
CA LEU A 48 17.66 -15.11 3.06
C LEU A 48 18.50 -15.47 1.83
N ARG A 49 19.73 -14.92 1.74
CA ARG A 49 20.64 -15.20 0.63
C ARG A 49 21.05 -16.67 0.59
N ASP A 50 21.36 -17.27 1.75
CA ASP A 50 21.73 -18.69 1.83
C ASP A 50 20.58 -19.61 1.41
N ARG A 51 19.36 -19.36 1.90
CA ARG A 51 18.18 -20.16 1.56
C ARG A 51 17.86 -20.15 0.06
N ILE A 52 18.14 -19.03 -0.60
CA ILE A 52 17.71 -18.78 -1.98
C ILE A 52 18.82 -19.18 -2.97
N ARG A 53 20.08 -19.17 -2.54
CA ARG A 53 21.25 -19.55 -3.33
C ARG A 53 21.30 -18.83 -4.69
N SER A 54 20.97 -17.54 -4.69
CA SER A 54 21.04 -16.70 -5.89
C SER A 54 22.43 -16.07 -6.01
N PRO A 55 23.08 -16.11 -7.19
CA PRO A 55 24.40 -15.48 -7.40
C PRO A 55 24.34 -13.95 -7.59
N ALA A 56 23.17 -13.32 -7.43
CA ALA A 56 23.00 -11.89 -7.67
C ALA A 56 23.57 -11.04 -6.52
N VAL A 57 24.37 -10.02 -6.88
CA VAL A 57 24.99 -9.06 -5.93
C VAL A 57 23.96 -8.04 -5.42
N GLU A 58 23.00 -7.64 -6.26
CA GLU A 58 21.86 -6.79 -5.90
C GLU A 58 20.62 -7.66 -5.71
N TYR A 59 20.11 -7.70 -4.48
CA TYR A 59 19.03 -8.57 -4.09
C TYR A 59 17.79 -7.72 -3.80
N LYS A 60 16.92 -7.57 -4.81
CA LYS A 60 15.61 -6.92 -4.70
C LYS A 60 14.51 -7.93 -4.39
N ALA A 61 13.39 -7.47 -3.85
CA ALA A 61 12.21 -8.29 -3.58
C ALA A 61 11.82 -9.22 -4.75
N ASN A 62 11.96 -8.79 -6.01
CA ASN A 62 11.67 -9.62 -7.20
C ASN A 62 12.41 -10.98 -7.25
N HIS A 63 13.55 -11.11 -6.55
CA HIS A 63 14.24 -12.39 -6.39
C HIS A 63 13.59 -13.30 -5.34
N LEU A 64 13.07 -12.74 -4.23
CA LEU A 64 12.29 -13.48 -3.22
C LEU A 64 10.97 -14.04 -3.76
N LEU A 65 10.37 -13.33 -4.70
CA LEU A 65 9.00 -13.58 -5.17
C LEU A 65 8.86 -14.76 -6.15
N ARG A 66 9.94 -15.45 -6.49
CA ARG A 66 9.84 -16.64 -7.36
C ARG A 66 9.26 -17.81 -6.57
N SER A 67 8.34 -18.56 -7.17
CA SER A 67 7.68 -19.72 -6.56
C SER A 67 8.63 -20.73 -5.91
N LYS A 68 9.83 -20.93 -6.48
CA LYS A 68 10.88 -21.80 -5.91
C LYS A 68 11.44 -21.35 -4.55
N HIS A 69 11.17 -20.12 -4.11
CA HIS A 69 11.64 -19.57 -2.83
C HIS A 69 10.54 -19.47 -1.78
N ARG A 70 9.38 -20.10 -2.01
CA ARG A 70 8.26 -20.13 -1.08
C ARG A 70 8.64 -20.50 0.36
N ALA A 71 9.52 -21.48 0.55
CA ALA A 71 9.97 -21.88 1.89
C ALA A 71 10.78 -20.79 2.61
N ALA A 72 11.54 -19.97 1.87
CA ALA A 72 12.23 -18.82 2.43
C ALA A 72 11.25 -17.70 2.82
N LEU A 73 10.21 -17.48 2.02
CA LEU A 73 9.12 -16.53 2.33
C LEU A 73 8.35 -16.95 3.59
N ALA A 74 7.99 -18.24 3.69
CA ALA A 74 7.29 -18.78 4.85
C ALA A 74 8.12 -18.69 6.13
N TRP A 75 9.45 -18.91 6.03
CA TRP A 75 10.36 -18.68 7.16
C TRP A 75 10.45 -17.18 7.52
N PHE A 76 10.57 -16.30 6.53
CA PHE A 76 10.70 -14.86 6.73
C PHE A 76 9.48 -14.27 7.46
N LEU A 77 8.27 -14.60 7.01
CA LEU A 77 6.99 -14.18 7.60
C LEU A 77 6.54 -15.05 8.78
N GLY A 78 7.29 -16.11 9.10
CA GLY A 78 6.90 -17.10 10.10
C GLY A 78 6.87 -16.53 11.52
N PRO A 79 6.14 -17.15 12.45
CA PRO A 79 6.12 -16.74 13.86
C PRO A 79 7.48 -16.90 14.56
N THR A 80 8.37 -17.74 14.01
CA THR A 80 9.77 -17.88 14.43
C THR A 80 10.74 -17.17 13.48
N GLY A 81 10.21 -16.37 12.56
CA GLY A 81 10.95 -15.62 11.57
C GLY A 81 11.59 -14.37 12.14
N PRO A 82 12.53 -13.76 11.40
CA PRO A 82 13.34 -12.64 11.87
C PRO A 82 12.56 -11.35 12.11
N ILE A 83 11.36 -11.21 11.54
CA ILE A 83 10.55 -9.99 11.60
C ILE A 83 9.26 -10.15 12.44
N ALA A 84 9.04 -11.32 13.05
CA ALA A 84 7.86 -11.55 13.89
C ALA A 84 7.81 -10.55 15.06
N GLY A 85 6.71 -9.79 15.16
CA GLY A 85 6.56 -8.72 16.17
C GLY A 85 7.38 -7.45 15.92
N HIS A 86 8.14 -7.40 14.82
CA HIS A 86 9.07 -6.31 14.48
C HIS A 86 8.79 -5.70 13.11
N ALA A 87 7.64 -6.01 12.50
CA ALA A 87 7.28 -5.59 11.15
C ALA A 87 5.83 -5.11 11.09
N HIS A 88 5.60 -4.15 10.20
CA HIS A 88 4.28 -3.60 9.89
C HIS A 88 4.20 -3.18 8.43
N VAL A 89 3.07 -3.44 7.78
CA VAL A 89 2.85 -3.18 6.35
C VAL A 89 1.53 -2.46 6.14
N TYR A 90 1.57 -1.37 5.40
CA TYR A 90 0.37 -0.72 4.87
C TYR A 90 0.20 -1.07 3.39
N LEU A 91 -0.98 -1.60 3.02
CA LEU A 91 -1.30 -2.00 1.65
C LEU A 91 -2.38 -1.11 1.04
N VAL A 92 -2.29 -0.88 -0.27
CA VAL A 92 -3.28 -0.13 -1.03
C VAL A 92 -3.57 -0.86 -2.35
N ASP A 93 -4.81 -1.31 -2.52
CA ASP A 93 -5.40 -1.60 -3.82
C ASP A 93 -5.62 -0.26 -4.54
N LYS A 94 -4.80 0.03 -5.55
CA LYS A 94 -4.79 1.35 -6.23
C LYS A 94 -6.07 1.58 -7.03
N PRO A 95 -6.57 0.62 -7.84
CA PRO A 95 -7.89 0.74 -8.45
C PRO A 95 -9.00 1.00 -7.44
N PHE A 96 -9.02 0.31 -6.30
CA PHE A 96 -10.03 0.55 -5.27
C PHE A 96 -9.90 1.93 -4.63
N LEU A 97 -8.67 2.38 -4.31
CA LEU A 97 -8.40 3.74 -3.86
C LEU A 97 -9.01 4.78 -4.82
N LEU A 98 -8.80 4.63 -6.14
CA LEU A 98 -9.41 5.53 -7.12
C LEU A 98 -10.94 5.54 -7.03
N VAL A 99 -11.58 4.37 -6.94
CA VAL A 99 -13.04 4.28 -6.81
C VAL A 99 -13.51 5.00 -5.55
N THR A 100 -12.82 4.86 -4.40
CA THR A 100 -13.19 5.56 -3.16
C THR A 100 -13.09 7.08 -3.25
N ARG A 101 -12.32 7.62 -4.21
CA ARG A 101 -12.19 9.07 -4.41
C ARG A 101 -13.29 9.65 -5.30
N VAL A 102 -13.87 8.84 -6.17
CA VAL A 102 -14.92 9.28 -7.10
C VAL A 102 -16.32 8.80 -6.72
N VAL A 103 -16.43 7.81 -5.83
CA VAL A 103 -17.68 7.26 -5.34
C VAL A 103 -17.78 7.49 -3.83
N ALA A 104 -18.72 8.34 -3.42
CA ALA A 104 -18.91 8.69 -2.01
C ALA A 104 -19.45 7.51 -1.17
N GLU A 105 -20.46 6.80 -1.69
CA GLU A 105 -21.08 5.65 -1.02
C GLU A 105 -21.13 4.44 -1.95
N GLY A 106 -20.88 3.24 -1.40
CA GLY A 106 -20.93 2.00 -2.18
C GLY A 106 -19.71 1.74 -3.08
N ALA A 107 -18.58 2.43 -2.87
CA ALA A 107 -17.33 2.21 -3.61
C ALA A 107 -16.93 0.73 -3.68
N ALA A 108 -16.96 0.01 -2.54
CA ALA A 108 -16.64 -1.42 -2.50
C ALA A 108 -17.64 -2.28 -3.28
N THR A 109 -18.90 -1.87 -3.38
CA THR A 109 -19.92 -2.55 -4.19
C THR A 109 -19.63 -2.39 -5.67
N LEU A 110 -19.41 -1.14 -6.12
CA LEU A 110 -19.08 -0.86 -7.51
C LEU A 110 -17.78 -1.54 -7.92
N TYR A 111 -16.73 -1.44 -7.09
CA TYR A 111 -15.42 -2.01 -7.37
C TYR A 111 -15.48 -3.54 -7.57
N ARG A 112 -16.12 -4.27 -6.65
CA ARG A 112 -16.23 -5.73 -6.71
C ARG A 112 -17.08 -6.21 -7.90
N ALA A 113 -18.14 -5.49 -8.23
CA ALA A 113 -19.02 -5.86 -9.33
C ALA A 113 -18.51 -5.41 -10.70
N GLY A 114 -17.72 -4.33 -10.74
CA GLY A 114 -17.38 -3.56 -11.92
C GLY A 114 -16.86 -4.38 -13.10
N PRO A 115 -15.75 -5.12 -12.94
CA PRO A 115 -15.19 -5.94 -14.02
C PRO A 115 -16.18 -6.94 -14.62
N ARG A 116 -17.04 -7.54 -13.79
CA ARG A 116 -18.02 -8.55 -14.21
C ARG A 116 -19.26 -7.93 -14.85
N VAL A 117 -19.75 -6.82 -14.33
CA VAL A 117 -20.98 -6.16 -14.80
C VAL A 117 -20.74 -5.37 -16.07
N PHE A 118 -19.66 -4.58 -16.13
CA PHE A 118 -19.39 -3.67 -17.25
C PHE A 118 -18.41 -4.24 -18.28
N GLY A 119 -17.76 -5.36 -17.94
CA GLY A 119 -16.69 -5.94 -18.74
C GLY A 119 -15.35 -5.20 -18.58
N PRO A 120 -14.23 -5.85 -18.93
CA PRO A 120 -12.89 -5.30 -18.70
C PRO A 120 -12.65 -3.95 -19.38
N ALA A 121 -13.09 -3.78 -20.62
CA ALA A 121 -12.82 -2.58 -21.40
C ALA A 121 -13.48 -1.32 -20.81
N ALA A 122 -14.79 -1.39 -20.49
CA ALA A 122 -15.51 -0.26 -19.91
C ALA A 122 -15.03 0.04 -18.49
N TRP A 123 -14.71 -1.00 -17.71
CA TRP A 123 -14.16 -0.84 -16.38
C TRP A 123 -12.79 -0.15 -16.38
N THR A 124 -11.87 -0.59 -17.25
CA THR A 124 -10.57 0.07 -17.42
C THR A 124 -10.74 1.51 -17.88
N ALA A 125 -11.62 1.79 -18.85
CA ALA A 125 -11.88 3.14 -19.32
C ALA A 125 -12.37 4.06 -18.18
N PHE A 126 -13.25 3.55 -17.31
CA PHE A 126 -13.70 4.26 -16.12
C PHE A 126 -12.57 4.57 -15.13
N LEU A 127 -11.74 3.57 -14.79
CA LEU A 127 -10.61 3.76 -13.88
C LEU A 127 -9.57 4.76 -14.44
N THR A 128 -9.28 4.68 -15.74
CA THR A 128 -8.38 5.64 -16.41
C THR A 128 -8.94 7.05 -16.36
N ALA A 129 -10.20 7.25 -16.74
CA ALA A 129 -10.82 8.57 -16.71
C ALA A 129 -10.93 9.13 -15.28
N ALA A 130 -11.20 8.28 -14.28
CA ALA A 130 -11.18 8.68 -12.87
C ALA A 130 -9.79 9.13 -12.42
N ASN A 131 -8.74 8.40 -12.80
CA ASN A 131 -7.38 8.76 -12.46
C ASN A 131 -6.98 10.09 -13.11
N ASP A 132 -7.28 10.29 -14.39
CA ASP A 132 -6.96 11.52 -15.13
C ASP A 132 -7.70 12.73 -14.58
N LEU A 133 -8.99 12.57 -14.23
CA LEU A 133 -9.78 13.61 -13.57
C LEU A 133 -9.13 14.05 -12.26
N LEU A 134 -8.77 13.10 -11.39
CA LEU A 134 -8.21 13.39 -10.08
C LEU A 134 -6.77 13.95 -10.16
N ARG A 135 -6.03 13.61 -11.23
CA ARG A 135 -4.70 14.16 -11.53
C ARG A 135 -4.73 15.52 -12.24
N SER A 136 -5.90 16.01 -12.64
CA SER A 136 -6.00 17.26 -13.41
C SER A 136 -5.50 18.51 -12.67
N SER A 137 -5.27 18.45 -11.35
CA SER A 137 -4.57 19.51 -10.59
C SER A 137 -3.06 19.30 -10.42
N GLY A 138 -2.50 18.26 -11.02
CA GLY A 138 -1.08 17.90 -10.98
C GLY A 138 -0.27 18.40 -12.19
N ARG A 139 1.06 18.30 -12.11
CA ARG A 139 2.04 18.76 -13.13
C ARG A 139 2.29 17.75 -14.28
N GLY A 140 1.26 17.04 -14.74
CA GLY A 140 1.37 16.07 -15.85
C GLY A 140 0.71 16.56 -17.14
N PRO A 141 0.99 15.95 -18.30
CA PRO A 141 0.11 16.08 -19.45
C PRO A 141 -1.23 15.43 -19.09
N VAL A 142 -2.24 16.27 -18.94
CA VAL A 142 -3.61 15.89 -18.63
C VAL A 142 -4.38 15.96 -19.97
N PRO A 143 -5.37 15.08 -20.23
CA PRO A 143 -6.25 15.23 -21.40
C PRO A 143 -6.83 16.65 -21.47
N ASP A 144 -7.15 17.14 -22.68
CA ASP A 144 -7.66 18.50 -22.86
C ASP A 144 -8.95 18.77 -22.06
N ASP A 145 -9.78 17.74 -21.82
CA ASP A 145 -10.96 17.82 -20.95
C ASP A 145 -11.18 16.51 -20.14
N PRO A 146 -10.56 16.36 -18.96
CA PRO A 146 -10.70 15.18 -18.12
C PRO A 146 -12.11 15.01 -17.54
N ALA A 147 -12.82 16.12 -17.32
CA ALA A 147 -14.18 16.10 -16.79
C ALA A 147 -15.14 15.53 -17.84
N ALA A 148 -15.01 15.92 -19.10
CA ALA A 148 -15.78 15.33 -20.20
C ALA A 148 -15.44 13.85 -20.40
N ALA A 149 -14.16 13.48 -20.37
CA ALA A 149 -13.75 12.08 -20.48
C ALA A 149 -14.35 11.22 -19.36
N PHE A 150 -14.34 11.71 -18.13
CA PHE A 150 -14.98 11.05 -16.99
C PHE A 150 -16.49 10.94 -17.15
N ALA A 151 -17.16 12.00 -17.62
CA ALA A 151 -18.60 11.98 -17.88
C ALA A 151 -18.99 10.94 -18.95
N VAL A 152 -18.18 10.80 -20.01
CA VAL A 152 -18.36 9.76 -21.04
C VAL A 152 -18.21 8.36 -20.43
N ALA A 153 -17.20 8.14 -19.59
CA ALA A 153 -17.02 6.85 -18.92
C ALA A 153 -18.19 6.50 -18.00
N VAL A 154 -18.70 7.46 -17.21
CA VAL A 154 -19.88 7.28 -16.35
C VAL A 154 -21.14 7.00 -17.17
N ALA A 155 -21.33 7.66 -18.32
CA ALA A 155 -22.43 7.37 -19.23
C ALA A 155 -22.34 5.94 -19.79
N GLY A 156 -21.14 5.46 -20.10
CA GLY A 156 -20.88 4.07 -20.50
C GLY A 156 -21.26 3.06 -19.40
N LEU A 157 -20.89 3.33 -18.14
CA LEU A 157 -21.32 2.51 -17.01
C LEU A 157 -22.84 2.52 -16.86
N THR A 158 -23.48 3.68 -17.01
CA THR A 158 -24.94 3.80 -16.88
C THR A 158 -25.68 2.99 -17.94
N ALA A 159 -25.19 3.00 -19.18
CA ALA A 159 -25.80 2.24 -20.27
C ALA A 159 -25.69 0.72 -20.08
N ALA A 160 -24.68 0.25 -19.36
CA ALA A 160 -24.42 -1.16 -19.08
C ALA A 160 -24.86 -1.61 -17.68
N ALA A 161 -25.35 -0.69 -16.84
CA ALA A 161 -25.78 -1.01 -15.48
C ALA A 161 -27.05 -1.87 -15.47
N PRO A 162 -27.22 -2.75 -14.46
CA PRO A 162 -28.49 -3.45 -14.26
C PRO A 162 -29.62 -2.45 -14.00
N ALA A 163 -30.87 -2.86 -14.26
CA ALA A 163 -32.04 -2.01 -14.06
C ALA A 163 -32.28 -1.64 -12.58
N ASP A 164 -31.89 -2.53 -11.67
CA ASP A 164 -32.09 -2.37 -10.23
C ASP A 164 -30.93 -2.98 -9.41
N GLY A 165 -31.01 -2.79 -8.10
CA GLY A 165 -30.06 -3.34 -7.14
C GLY A 165 -28.91 -2.38 -6.77
N PRO A 166 -27.97 -2.85 -5.94
CA PRO A 166 -27.01 -1.98 -5.28
C PRO A 166 -25.96 -1.39 -6.24
N VAL A 167 -25.65 -2.07 -7.35
CA VAL A 167 -24.76 -1.52 -8.39
C VAL A 167 -25.46 -0.41 -9.17
N ALA A 168 -26.73 -0.60 -9.54
CA ALA A 168 -27.53 0.42 -10.22
C ALA A 168 -27.61 1.70 -9.39
N ALA A 169 -27.94 1.58 -8.10
CA ALA A 169 -28.02 2.71 -7.18
C ALA A 169 -26.71 3.51 -7.07
N VAL A 170 -25.55 2.83 -7.06
CA VAL A 170 -24.25 3.51 -7.02
C VAL A 170 -23.94 4.22 -8.33
N VAL A 171 -24.26 3.61 -9.48
CA VAL A 171 -24.06 4.23 -10.80
C VAL A 171 -24.98 5.44 -10.98
N ASP A 172 -26.23 5.36 -10.53
CA ASP A 172 -27.19 6.47 -10.54
C ASP A 172 -26.70 7.64 -9.68
N ALA A 173 -26.22 7.35 -8.46
CA ALA A 173 -25.64 8.36 -7.58
C ALA A 173 -24.38 9.00 -8.20
N LEU A 174 -23.52 8.20 -8.83
CA LEU A 174 -22.32 8.69 -9.52
C LEU A 174 -22.68 9.60 -10.71
N ARG A 175 -23.72 9.25 -11.47
CA ARG A 175 -24.22 10.05 -12.59
C ARG A 175 -24.87 11.36 -12.15
N ALA A 176 -25.65 11.33 -11.07
CA ALA A 176 -26.33 12.51 -10.53
C ALA A 176 -25.37 13.43 -9.75
N GLY A 177 -24.28 12.88 -9.25
CA GLY A 177 -23.24 13.58 -8.52
C GLY A 177 -22.46 14.58 -9.37
N ARG A 178 -21.84 15.56 -8.70
CA ARG A 178 -20.82 16.38 -9.32
C ARG A 178 -19.54 15.58 -9.43
N ALA A 179 -18.83 15.74 -10.54
CA ALA A 179 -17.48 15.20 -10.66
C ALA A 179 -16.64 15.68 -9.47
N PRO A 180 -15.89 14.78 -8.81
CA PRO A 180 -15.04 15.16 -7.69
C PRO A 180 -14.03 16.20 -8.16
N GLY A 181 -13.78 17.19 -7.30
CA GLY A 181 -12.65 18.09 -7.50
C GLY A 181 -11.35 17.30 -7.40
N ALA A 182 -10.29 17.84 -7.99
CA ALA A 182 -8.99 17.22 -7.86
C ALA A 182 -8.52 17.18 -6.40
N VAL A 183 -7.72 16.18 -6.07
CA VAL A 183 -7.18 15.98 -4.74
C VAL A 183 -5.76 16.52 -4.65
N THR A 184 -5.34 16.92 -3.44
CA THR A 184 -4.00 17.49 -3.19
C THR A 184 -2.87 16.53 -3.58
N SER A 185 -3.07 15.22 -3.40
CA SER A 185 -2.24 14.18 -3.99
C SER A 185 -2.97 12.83 -3.98
N LEU A 186 -2.72 12.03 -5.01
CA LEU A 186 -3.13 10.62 -5.07
C LEU A 186 -2.02 9.64 -4.67
N ASP A 187 -0.80 10.15 -4.46
CA ASP A 187 0.33 9.31 -4.14
C ASP A 187 0.14 8.64 -2.77
N PRO A 188 0.09 7.30 -2.70
CA PRO A 188 -0.19 6.58 -1.46
C PRO A 188 0.99 6.64 -0.47
N LEU A 189 2.18 7.10 -0.89
CA LEU A 189 3.37 7.07 -0.05
C LEU A 189 3.24 7.96 1.19
N LEU A 190 2.78 9.20 1.06
CA LEU A 190 2.65 10.10 2.23
C LEU A 190 1.64 9.58 3.26
N PRO A 191 0.43 9.14 2.88
CA PRO A 191 -0.47 8.45 3.80
C PRO A 191 0.18 7.23 4.46
N ALA A 192 0.87 6.38 3.70
CA ALA A 192 1.51 5.18 4.23
C ALA A 192 2.64 5.48 5.22
N PHE A 193 3.45 6.50 4.93
CA PHE A 193 4.47 7.00 5.85
C PHE A 193 3.85 7.46 7.17
N VAL A 194 2.74 8.20 7.12
CA VAL A 194 1.99 8.61 8.33
C VAL A 194 1.57 7.37 9.12
N ARG A 195 0.96 6.38 8.47
CA ARG A 195 0.51 5.13 9.11
C ARG A 195 1.65 4.39 9.83
N ALA A 196 2.81 4.29 9.20
CA ALA A 196 3.98 3.67 9.82
C ALA A 196 4.43 4.43 11.08
N VAL A 197 4.53 5.77 11.00
CA VAL A 197 4.91 6.59 12.16
C VAL A 197 3.87 6.45 13.28
N GLU A 198 2.58 6.49 12.95
CA GLU A 198 1.49 6.31 13.93
C GLU A 198 1.59 4.95 14.65
N HIS A 199 1.80 3.87 13.90
CA HIS A 199 1.89 2.51 14.43
C HIS A 199 3.05 2.36 15.42
N TRP A 200 4.23 2.89 15.09
CA TRP A 200 5.43 2.72 15.92
C TRP A 200 5.60 3.77 17.03
N SER A 201 4.82 4.85 16.98
CA SER A 201 4.84 5.91 17.99
C SER A 201 4.01 5.56 19.21
N ALA A 202 4.45 6.04 20.38
CA ALA A 202 3.66 6.02 21.61
C ALA A 202 3.89 7.33 22.39
N PRO A 203 3.01 7.69 23.34
CA PRO A 203 3.24 8.85 24.20
C PRO A 203 4.63 8.80 24.84
N GLY A 204 5.44 9.85 24.65
CA GLY A 204 6.82 9.94 25.16
C GLY A 204 7.85 9.08 24.41
N ARG A 205 7.48 8.45 23.29
CA ARG A 205 8.37 7.63 22.45
C ARG A 205 8.15 7.98 20.97
N PRO A 206 8.79 9.05 20.47
CA PRO A 206 8.74 9.41 19.06
C PRO A 206 9.56 8.42 18.22
N VAL A 207 9.40 8.53 16.90
CA VAL A 207 9.98 7.64 15.89
C VAL A 207 11.01 8.42 15.07
N ARG A 208 12.19 7.85 14.86
CA ARG A 208 13.12 8.22 13.79
C ARG A 208 12.93 7.24 12.64
N VAL A 209 12.82 7.76 11.42
CA VAL A 209 12.65 6.93 10.23
C VAL A 209 13.96 6.89 9.44
N LEU A 210 14.41 5.69 9.15
CA LEU A 210 15.42 5.39 8.15
C LEU A 210 14.71 4.89 6.89
N HIS A 211 14.83 5.57 5.77
CA HIS A 211 14.06 5.29 4.58
C HIS A 211 14.98 5.02 3.38
N ASP A 212 14.57 4.17 2.44
CA ASP A 212 15.22 4.16 1.13
C ASP A 212 15.09 5.53 0.43
N GLU A 213 15.94 5.82 -0.54
CA GLU A 213 15.96 7.14 -1.18
C GLU A 213 14.62 7.50 -1.83
N GLN A 214 13.92 8.49 -1.27
CA GLN A 214 12.59 8.88 -1.72
C GLN A 214 12.42 10.39 -1.87
N ARG A 215 12.14 10.83 -3.10
CA ARG A 215 12.09 12.24 -3.51
C ARG A 215 10.91 13.01 -2.94
N ILE A 216 9.80 12.34 -2.64
CA ILE A 216 8.59 13.01 -2.14
C ILE A 216 8.66 13.31 -0.64
N LEU A 217 9.51 12.63 0.14
CA LEU A 217 9.67 12.82 1.59
C LEU A 217 10.58 14.02 1.93
N THR A 218 10.30 15.17 1.32
CA THR A 218 11.05 16.40 1.59
C THR A 218 10.72 16.97 2.97
N PRO A 219 11.66 17.68 3.64
CA PRO A 219 11.40 18.31 4.94
C PRO A 219 10.15 19.21 4.94
N ARG A 220 9.93 19.95 3.84
CA ARG A 220 8.74 20.80 3.67
C ARG A 220 7.43 20.00 3.65
N ARG A 221 7.40 18.87 2.95
CA ARG A 221 6.21 18.01 2.89
C ARG A 221 5.96 17.34 4.24
N LEU A 222 7.01 16.87 4.90
CA LEU A 222 6.93 16.27 6.23
C LEU A 222 6.44 17.27 7.29
N ALA A 223 6.94 18.51 7.27
CA ALA A 223 6.50 19.56 8.19
C ALA A 223 5.03 19.98 7.96
N ALA A 224 4.47 19.73 6.78
CA ALA A 224 3.04 19.97 6.51
C ALA A 224 2.14 18.85 7.08
N LEU A 225 2.71 17.73 7.52
CA LEU A 225 1.97 16.62 8.14
C LEU A 225 1.81 16.87 9.64
N GLY A 226 0.94 17.81 10.02
CA GLY A 226 0.71 18.16 11.44
C GLY A 226 0.23 16.98 12.31
N THR A 227 -0.25 15.89 11.71
CA THR A 227 -0.59 14.64 12.42
C THR A 227 0.63 13.97 13.06
N LEU A 228 1.85 14.32 12.64
CA LEU A 228 3.10 13.74 13.13
C LEU A 228 3.76 14.56 14.25
N ASP A 229 3.15 15.67 14.66
CA ASP A 229 3.69 16.54 15.71
C ASP A 229 3.90 15.76 17.01
N GLY A 230 5.15 15.79 17.50
CA GLY A 230 5.58 15.04 18.69
C GLY A 230 5.72 13.52 18.48
N ARG A 231 5.35 12.98 17.31
CA ARG A 231 5.50 11.55 16.95
C ARG A 231 6.72 11.29 16.09
N LEU A 232 7.09 12.22 15.20
CA LEU A 232 8.25 12.10 14.32
C LEU A 232 9.43 12.91 14.87
N ALA A 233 10.51 12.21 15.23
CA ALA A 233 11.77 12.82 15.69
C ALA A 233 12.74 13.16 14.55
N GLY A 234 12.56 12.56 13.37
CA GLY A 234 13.37 12.87 12.18
C GLY A 234 13.33 11.77 11.12
N VAL A 235 13.82 12.11 9.92
CA VAL A 235 13.93 11.19 8.79
C VAL A 235 15.36 11.25 8.24
N ARG A 236 15.93 10.07 7.95
CA ARG A 236 17.20 9.90 7.25
C ARG A 236 17.02 8.95 6.09
N PHE A 237 17.78 9.16 5.02
CA PHE A 237 17.80 8.28 3.87
C PHE A 237 19.05 7.41 3.91
N ALA A 238 18.93 6.16 3.46
CA ALA A 238 20.05 5.24 3.31
C ALA A 238 19.82 4.32 2.11
N ASP A 239 20.92 3.97 1.44
CA ASP A 239 20.92 3.02 0.34
C ASP A 239 20.71 1.59 0.88
N SER A 240 19.65 0.93 0.38
CA SER A 240 19.31 -0.47 0.68
C SER A 240 20.44 -1.47 0.42
N ILE A 241 21.42 -1.14 -0.43
CA ILE A 241 22.61 -1.98 -0.67
C ILE A 241 23.51 -2.03 0.58
N THR A 242 23.59 -0.95 1.34
CA THR A 242 24.55 -0.79 2.44
C THR A 242 23.89 -0.79 3.83
N GLU A 243 22.57 -0.64 3.88
CA GLU A 243 21.79 -0.63 5.12
C GLU A 243 20.86 -1.86 5.19
N PRO A 244 21.25 -2.91 5.93
CA PRO A 244 20.48 -4.15 6.04
C PRO A 244 19.05 -3.94 6.53
N ARG A 245 18.79 -2.95 7.39
CA ARG A 245 17.44 -2.70 7.90
C ARG A 245 16.49 -2.21 6.79
N VAL A 246 16.98 -1.34 5.91
CA VAL A 246 16.22 -0.88 4.73
C VAL A 246 16.04 -2.05 3.75
N GLN A 247 17.05 -2.91 3.57
CA GLN A 247 16.91 -4.11 2.74
C GLN A 247 15.83 -5.08 3.26
N VAL A 248 15.71 -5.25 4.58
CA VAL A 248 14.62 -6.05 5.17
C VAL A 248 13.26 -5.39 4.93
N ALA A 249 13.19 -4.05 4.99
CA ALA A 249 11.97 -3.31 4.66
C ALA A 249 11.56 -3.46 3.17
N ASP A 250 12.51 -3.40 2.22
CA ASP A 250 12.28 -3.67 0.78
C ASP A 250 11.66 -5.06 0.60
N PHE A 251 12.27 -6.08 1.22
CA PHE A 251 11.76 -7.45 1.17
C PHE A 251 10.34 -7.54 1.70
N LEU A 252 10.07 -6.95 2.85
CA LEU A 252 8.74 -6.95 3.42
C LEU A 252 7.73 -6.25 2.51
N ALA A 253 8.04 -5.04 2.02
CA ALA A 253 7.17 -4.26 1.16
C ALA A 253 6.86 -5.00 -0.15
N GLY A 254 7.88 -5.57 -0.80
CA GLY A 254 7.71 -6.31 -2.05
C GLY A 254 7.03 -7.67 -1.88
N VAL A 255 7.32 -8.41 -0.80
CA VAL A 255 6.64 -9.69 -0.47
C VAL A 255 5.17 -9.44 -0.18
N ALA A 256 4.87 -8.47 0.67
CA ALA A 256 3.48 -8.15 1.02
C ALA A 256 2.69 -7.66 -0.20
N ARG A 257 3.26 -6.76 -1.02
CA ARG A 257 2.64 -6.31 -2.28
C ARG A 257 2.32 -7.50 -3.17
N ARG A 258 3.26 -8.42 -3.37
CA ARG A 258 3.04 -9.56 -4.28
C ARG A 258 1.97 -10.52 -3.78
N ILE A 259 1.99 -10.88 -2.49
CA ILE A 259 0.94 -11.73 -1.89
C ILE A 259 -0.43 -11.08 -2.06
N ALA A 260 -0.50 -9.75 -1.88
CA ALA A 260 -1.71 -8.97 -2.05
C ALA A 260 -2.16 -8.91 -3.53
N GLU A 261 -1.24 -8.76 -4.49
CA GLU A 261 -1.52 -8.84 -5.93
C GLU A 261 -2.08 -10.22 -6.33
N ASP A 262 -1.46 -11.30 -5.85
CA ASP A 262 -1.92 -12.66 -6.12
C ASP A 262 -3.33 -12.89 -5.53
N ALA A 263 -3.64 -12.29 -4.37
CA ALA A 263 -4.98 -12.28 -3.81
C ALA A 263 -5.99 -11.48 -4.66
N LEU A 264 -5.63 -10.30 -5.17
CA LEU A 264 -6.49 -9.54 -6.09
C LEU A 264 -6.75 -10.27 -7.40
N ALA A 265 -5.74 -10.97 -7.92
CA ALA A 265 -5.85 -11.77 -9.13
C ALA A 265 -6.68 -13.05 -8.95
N GLY A 266 -7.18 -13.33 -7.74
CA GLY A 266 -7.97 -14.52 -7.44
C GLY A 266 -7.15 -15.81 -7.33
N ALA A 267 -5.83 -15.71 -7.14
CA ALA A 267 -4.91 -16.84 -7.00
C ALA A 267 -4.07 -16.75 -5.70
N PRO A 268 -4.67 -16.57 -4.51
CA PRO A 268 -3.91 -16.45 -3.27
C PRO A 268 -3.22 -17.77 -2.87
N ASP A 269 -2.00 -17.67 -2.33
CA ASP A 269 -1.40 -18.74 -1.52
C ASP A 269 -1.93 -18.63 -0.09
N PRO A 270 -2.79 -19.55 0.40
CA PRO A 270 -3.46 -19.40 1.69
C PRO A 270 -2.49 -19.36 2.88
N GLU A 271 -1.35 -20.05 2.79
CA GLU A 271 -0.36 -20.08 3.86
C GLU A 271 0.37 -18.74 3.93
N LEU A 272 0.85 -18.22 2.80
CA LEU A 272 1.54 -16.94 2.77
C LEU A 272 0.62 -15.78 3.15
N VAL A 273 -0.65 -15.84 2.74
CA VAL A 273 -1.68 -14.88 3.19
C VAL A 273 -1.85 -14.96 4.71
N ALA A 274 -1.97 -16.16 5.29
CA ALA A 274 -2.11 -16.32 6.73
C ALA A 274 -0.90 -15.80 7.51
N LEU A 275 0.31 -16.02 6.98
CA LEU A 275 1.55 -15.53 7.55
C LEU A 275 1.71 -14.00 7.42
N LEU A 276 1.18 -13.39 6.36
CA LEU A 276 1.25 -11.93 6.17
C LEU A 276 0.31 -11.16 7.11
N ARG A 277 -0.88 -11.70 7.41
CA ARG A 277 -1.95 -11.03 8.17
C ARG A 277 -1.53 -10.31 9.45
N PRO A 278 -0.66 -10.86 10.32
CA PRO A 278 -0.25 -10.19 11.55
C PRO A 278 0.48 -8.86 11.33
N TYR A 279 1.05 -8.67 10.13
CA TYR A 279 1.80 -7.47 9.79
C TYR A 279 0.96 -6.41 9.08
N VAL A 280 -0.26 -6.74 8.63
CA VAL A 280 -1.07 -5.83 7.80
C VAL A 280 -1.75 -4.79 8.66
N ASP A 281 -1.56 -3.52 8.32
CA ASP A 281 -2.25 -2.39 8.94
C ASP A 281 -3.77 -2.52 8.72
N PRO A 282 -4.60 -2.50 9.77
CA PRO A 282 -6.05 -2.58 9.63
C PRO A 282 -6.66 -1.40 8.87
N ALA A 283 -5.95 -0.29 8.70
CA ALA A 283 -6.37 0.85 7.88
C ALA A 283 -5.93 0.75 6.41
N SER A 284 -5.29 -0.35 5.98
CA SER A 284 -4.95 -0.59 4.58
C SER A 284 -6.17 -0.39 3.68
N ILE A 285 -5.98 0.06 2.44
CA ILE A 285 -7.09 0.36 1.53
C ILE A 285 -7.33 -0.86 0.67
N TRP A 286 -8.36 -1.63 1.04
CA TRP A 286 -8.65 -2.92 0.40
C TRP A 286 -10.15 -3.19 0.32
N ALA A 287 -10.62 -3.66 -0.83
CA ALA A 287 -12.04 -3.87 -1.07
C ALA A 287 -12.58 -5.18 -0.48
N ASP A 288 -11.74 -6.20 -0.37
CA ASP A 288 -12.11 -7.52 0.16
C ASP A 288 -11.15 -8.01 1.24
N TRP A 289 -11.46 -7.64 2.47
CA TRP A 289 -10.70 -8.04 3.64
C TRP A 289 -10.82 -9.54 3.97
N ALA A 290 -11.74 -10.31 3.39
CA ALA A 290 -11.82 -11.75 3.68
C ALA A 290 -10.50 -12.48 3.39
N THR A 291 -9.69 -11.93 2.48
CA THR A 291 -8.35 -12.43 2.15
C THR A 291 -7.28 -11.92 3.13
N LEU A 292 -7.19 -10.61 3.39
CA LEU A 292 -6.06 -9.99 4.11
C LEU A 292 -6.32 -9.49 5.54
N ARG A 293 -7.51 -9.70 6.13
CA ARG A 293 -7.84 -9.13 7.44
C ARG A 293 -6.85 -9.60 8.53
N PRO A 294 -6.36 -8.69 9.39
CA PRO A 294 -5.64 -9.08 10.60
C PRO A 294 -6.51 -10.00 11.46
N ALA A 295 -5.89 -10.97 12.13
CA ALA A 295 -6.54 -11.65 13.24
C ALA A 295 -6.85 -10.58 14.30
N ALA A 296 -8.08 -10.54 14.82
CA ALA A 296 -8.41 -9.58 15.87
C ALA A 296 -7.49 -9.81 17.06
N GLU A 297 -6.75 -8.77 17.48
CA GLU A 297 -6.01 -8.83 18.73
C GLU A 297 -7.02 -9.03 19.87
N SER A 298 -6.89 -10.15 20.59
CA SER A 298 -7.49 -10.25 21.91
C SER A 298 -6.79 -9.22 22.79
N VAL A 299 -7.45 -8.09 23.03
CA VAL A 299 -7.00 -7.07 23.98
C VAL A 299 -7.00 -7.72 25.37
N GLY A 300 -5.87 -8.32 25.74
CA GLY A 300 -5.55 -8.72 27.10
C GLY A 300 -5.08 -7.46 27.83
N GLY A 301 -6.02 -6.75 28.44
CA GLY A 301 -5.67 -5.72 29.43
C GLY A 301 -5.00 -6.39 30.64
N PRO A 302 -3.91 -5.80 31.20
CA PRO A 302 -3.38 -6.27 32.46
C PRO A 302 -4.37 -5.90 33.58
N GLY A 303 -4.82 -6.91 34.32
CA GLY A 303 -5.36 -6.72 35.66
C GLY A 303 -4.25 -6.58 36.70
#